data_AF-A0AAW2L4J6-F1
#
_entry.id   AF-A0AAW2L4J6-F1
#
_cell.length_a   1.000
_cell.length_b   1.000
_cell.length_c   1.000
_cell.angle_alpha   90.00
_cell.angle_beta   90.00
_cell.angle_gamma   90.00
#
_symmetry.space_group_name_H-M   'P 1'
#
loop_
_entity.id
_entity.type
_entity.pdbx_description
1 polymer ?
#
loop_
_entity_poly.entity_id
_entity_poly.type
_entity_poly.pdbx_seq_one_letter_code
_entity_poly.pdbx_strand_id
1 'polypeptide(L)'
;MVLLEIVSGRRNFEVSAETTHKKFSVWAYEELEKGNFEAIVDRRLYSNEINMDQVLRAIQVSFWCIQEQPSQRPMMGKVVQMLEGIMEIDRPPAPKAATEGSIGGTSVTASSISALSTFAASMPVPSSSSSLQTAGIHLLPPESMGNEHHLHYYTPRQSDLIMPARIG
;
A
#
# COMPACT_ATOMS: atom_id res chain seq x y z
N MET A 1 0.60 -2.05 -5.48
CA MET A 1 0.08 -2.65 -6.73
C MET A 1 -0.37 -4.09 -6.54
N VAL A 2 0.40 -4.95 -5.85
CA VAL A 2 0.04 -6.36 -5.59
C VAL A 2 -1.38 -6.56 -5.05
N LEU A 3 -1.84 -5.73 -4.10
CA LEU A 3 -3.20 -5.87 -3.55
C LEU A 3 -4.29 -5.77 -4.62
N LEU A 4 -4.14 -4.86 -5.58
CA LEU A 4 -5.09 -4.71 -6.69
C LEU A 4 -5.06 -5.93 -7.63
N GLU A 5 -3.88 -6.53 -7.82
CA GLU A 5 -3.72 -7.75 -8.62
C GLU A 5 -4.36 -8.97 -7.93
N ILE A 6 -4.25 -9.07 -6.61
CA ILE A 6 -4.87 -10.14 -5.81
C ILE A 6 -6.40 -10.09 -5.93
N VAL A 7 -7.01 -8.91 -5.74
CA VAL A 7 -8.49 -8.80 -5.77
C VAL A 7 -9.07 -8.95 -7.17
N SER A 8 -8.29 -8.64 -8.21
CA SER A 8 -8.75 -8.65 -9.60
C SER A 8 -8.34 -9.87 -10.40
N GLY A 9 -7.34 -10.63 -9.94
CA GLY A 9 -6.75 -11.73 -10.70
C GLY A 9 -6.02 -11.28 -11.98
N ARG A 10 -5.84 -9.97 -12.18
CA ARG A 10 -5.27 -9.37 -13.40
C ARG A 10 -3.93 -8.69 -13.09
N ARG A 11 -3.04 -8.68 -14.08
CA ARG A 11 -1.74 -7.97 -13.92
C ARG A 11 -1.97 -6.48 -14.05
N ASN A 12 -1.32 -5.68 -13.21
CA ASN A 12 -1.55 -4.24 -13.16
C ASN A 12 -1.15 -3.49 -14.46
N PHE A 13 -0.17 -3.99 -15.19
CA PHE A 13 0.30 -3.42 -16.45
C PHE A 13 -0.39 -4.02 -17.68
N GLU A 14 -1.37 -4.90 -17.48
CA GLU A 14 -2.15 -5.47 -18.56
C GLU A 14 -2.96 -4.36 -19.25
N VAL A 15 -2.80 -4.29 -20.56
CA VAL A 15 -3.53 -3.39 -21.45
C VAL A 15 -4.32 -4.28 -22.40
N SER A 16 -5.64 -4.23 -22.30
CA SER A 16 -6.56 -5.04 -23.09
C SER A 16 -7.60 -4.13 -23.78
N ALA A 17 -8.28 -4.67 -24.80
CA ALA A 17 -9.47 -4.02 -25.35
C ALA A 17 -10.52 -3.78 -24.25
N GLU A 18 -10.60 -4.68 -23.26
CA GLU A 18 -11.48 -4.57 -22.10
C GLU A 18 -11.14 -3.36 -21.21
N THR A 19 -9.88 -2.94 -21.17
CA THR A 19 -9.43 -1.77 -20.40
C THR A 19 -9.37 -0.49 -21.25
N THR A 20 -9.93 -0.50 -22.47
CA THR A 20 -9.89 0.63 -23.41
C THR A 20 -8.45 1.10 -23.67
N HIS A 21 -7.52 0.16 -23.80
CA HIS A 21 -6.08 0.44 -23.94
C HIS A 21 -5.45 1.26 -22.80
N LYS A 22 -6.09 1.31 -21.62
CA LYS A 22 -5.52 1.93 -20.42
C LYS A 22 -4.81 0.88 -19.56
N LYS A 23 -3.87 1.34 -18.72
CA LYS A 23 -3.35 0.54 -17.61
C LYS A 23 -4.52 0.08 -16.74
N PHE A 24 -4.48 -1.17 -16.30
CA PHE A 24 -5.54 -1.75 -15.48
C PHE A 24 -5.92 -0.89 -14.27
N SER A 25 -4.93 -0.31 -13.56
CA SER A 25 -5.17 0.58 -12.42
C SER A 25 -6.02 1.81 -12.73
N VAL A 26 -5.88 2.38 -13.94
CA VAL A 26 -6.64 3.56 -14.35
C VAL A 26 -8.08 3.17 -14.66
N TRP A 27 -8.26 2.12 -15.47
CA TRP A 27 -9.58 1.59 -15.80
C TRP A 27 -10.34 1.15 -14.55
N ALA A 28 -9.68 0.43 -13.63
CA ALA A 28 -10.30 -0.04 -12.39
C ALA A 28 -10.76 1.12 -11.50
N TYR A 29 -10.00 2.23 -11.47
CA TYR A 29 -10.42 3.40 -10.70
C TYR A 29 -11.67 4.06 -11.32
N GLU A 30 -11.75 4.14 -12.66
CA GLU A 30 -12.95 4.64 -13.34
C GLU A 30 -14.20 3.79 -13.05
N GLU A 31 -14.06 2.47 -12.97
CA GLU A 31 -15.15 1.57 -12.57
C GLU A 31 -15.54 1.76 -11.10
N LEU A 32 -14.56 1.96 -10.21
CA LEU A 32 -14.82 2.31 -8.81
C LEU A 32 -15.56 3.66 -8.69
N GLU A 33 -15.24 4.64 -9.53
CA GLU A 33 -15.93 5.94 -9.55
C GLU A 33 -17.40 5.81 -9.96
N LYS A 34 -17.68 4.96 -10.94
CA LYS A 34 -19.04 4.62 -11.40
C LYS A 34 -19.82 3.77 -10.40
N GLY A 35 -19.19 3.28 -9.34
CA GLY A 35 -19.78 2.33 -8.39
C GLY A 35 -19.82 0.89 -8.88
N ASN A 36 -19.18 0.59 -10.02
CA ASN A 36 -19.12 -0.74 -10.63
C ASN A 36 -17.88 -1.51 -10.16
N PHE A 37 -17.63 -1.56 -8.85
CA PHE A 37 -16.43 -2.21 -8.32
C PHE A 37 -16.42 -3.72 -8.60
N GLU A 38 -17.59 -4.33 -8.80
CA GLU A 38 -17.74 -5.74 -9.16
C GLU A 38 -17.00 -6.12 -10.45
N ALA A 39 -16.91 -5.20 -11.42
CA ALA A 39 -16.16 -5.40 -12.66
C ALA A 39 -14.63 -5.44 -12.43
N ILE A 40 -14.16 -4.95 -11.29
CA ILE A 40 -12.75 -4.97 -10.89
C ILE A 40 -12.37 -6.35 -10.33
N VAL A 41 -13.31 -7.01 -9.64
CA VAL A 41 -13.09 -8.24 -8.85
C VAL A 41 -12.90 -9.47 -9.75
N ASP A 42 -11.99 -10.36 -9.37
CA ASP A 42 -11.84 -11.67 -10.02
C ASP A 42 -13.17 -12.46 -9.90
N ARG A 43 -13.70 -12.90 -11.05
CA ARG A 43 -14.95 -13.67 -11.12
C ARG A 43 -14.91 -14.95 -10.26
N ARG A 44 -13.71 -15.49 -10.02
CA ARG A 44 -13.49 -16.68 -9.18
C ARG A 44 -13.74 -16.43 -7.70
N LEU A 45 -13.83 -15.18 -7.26
CA LEU A 45 -14.14 -14.82 -5.87
C LEU A 45 -15.64 -14.89 -5.58
N TYR A 46 -16.52 -14.74 -6.58
CA TYR A 46 -17.98 -14.79 -6.38
C TYR A 46 -18.52 -16.19 -6.06
N SER A 47 -17.79 -17.25 -6.41
CA SER A 47 -18.16 -18.62 -6.06
C SER A 47 -17.88 -18.96 -4.60
N ASN A 48 -17.14 -18.11 -3.91
CA ASN A 48 -16.78 -18.30 -2.52
C ASN A 48 -17.67 -17.38 -1.67
N GLU A 49 -18.01 -17.80 -0.45
CA GLU A 49 -18.75 -17.01 0.54
C GLU A 49 -17.90 -15.84 1.08
N ILE A 50 -17.41 -14.99 0.18
CA ILE A 50 -16.54 -13.85 0.47
C ILE A 50 -17.41 -12.64 0.79
N ASN A 51 -17.03 -11.92 1.83
CA ASN A 51 -17.66 -10.65 2.17
C ASN A 51 -17.24 -9.58 1.14
N MET A 52 -18.18 -9.16 0.29
CA MET A 52 -17.94 -8.14 -0.74
C MET A 52 -17.57 -6.76 -0.18
N ASP A 53 -17.97 -6.45 1.06
CA ASP A 53 -17.56 -5.21 1.72
C ASP A 53 -16.06 -5.22 2.03
N GLN A 54 -15.50 -6.38 2.39
CA GLN A 54 -14.05 -6.54 2.57
C GLN A 54 -13.31 -6.43 1.24
N VAL A 55 -13.89 -6.92 0.14
CA VAL A 55 -13.31 -6.77 -1.20
C VAL A 55 -13.30 -5.31 -1.64
N LEU A 56 -14.41 -4.59 -1.46
CA LEU A 56 -14.49 -3.16 -1.74
C LEU A 56 -13.47 -2.36 -0.91
N ARG A 57 -13.36 -2.68 0.39
CA ARG A 57 -12.36 -2.10 1.28
C ARG A 57 -10.94 -2.35 0.77
N ALA A 58 -10.62 -3.57 0.37
CA ALA A 58 -9.31 -3.90 -0.21
C ALA A 58 -9.04 -3.13 -1.51
N ILE A 59 -10.05 -2.97 -2.37
CA ILE A 59 -9.95 -2.14 -3.59
C ILE A 59 -9.63 -0.68 -3.23
N GLN A 60 -10.36 -0.08 -2.28
CA GLN A 60 -10.11 1.30 -1.84
C GLN A 60 -8.71 1.48 -1.25
N VAL A 61 -8.27 0.56 -0.37
CA VAL A 61 -6.90 0.55 0.18
C VAL A 61 -5.88 0.48 -0.94
N SER A 62 -6.10 -0.39 -1.93
CA SER A 62 -5.17 -0.56 -3.04
C SER A 62 -4.94 0.75 -3.80
N PHE A 63 -5.97 1.56 -3.98
CA PHE A 63 -5.87 2.86 -4.63
C PHE A 63 -5.14 3.90 -3.78
N TRP A 64 -5.35 3.93 -2.46
CA TRP A 64 -4.54 4.75 -1.56
C TRP A 64 -3.04 4.40 -1.63
N CYS A 65 -2.70 3.12 -1.78
CA CYS A 65 -1.31 2.66 -1.82
C CYS A 65 -0.57 2.98 -3.12
N ILE A 66 -1.27 3.17 -4.25
CA ILE A 66 -0.66 3.38 -5.57
C ILE A 66 -0.61 4.84 -6.00
N GLN A 67 -0.91 5.77 -5.10
CA GLN A 67 -0.87 7.20 -5.40
C GLN A 67 0.52 7.63 -5.86
N GLU A 68 0.60 8.54 -6.83
CA GLU A 68 1.89 9.02 -7.33
C GLU A 68 2.68 9.72 -6.23
N GLN A 69 1.99 10.60 -5.47
CA GLN A 69 2.60 11.36 -4.40
C GLN A 69 2.82 10.49 -3.16
N PRO A 70 4.07 10.33 -2.67
CA PRO A 70 4.35 9.51 -1.49
C PRO A 70 3.63 9.97 -0.22
N SER A 71 3.40 11.28 -0.09
CA SER A 71 2.69 11.87 1.06
C SER A 71 1.22 11.47 1.15
N GLN A 72 0.62 10.99 0.04
CA GLN A 72 -0.76 10.49 0.02
C GLN A 72 -0.83 8.99 0.32
N ARG A 73 0.31 8.28 0.30
CA ARG A 73 0.34 6.85 0.57
C ARG A 73 0.27 6.61 2.08
N PRO A 74 -0.68 5.81 2.58
CA PRO A 74 -0.72 5.45 3.99
C PRO A 74 0.50 4.61 4.38
N MET A 75 0.97 4.79 5.63
CA MET A 75 1.97 3.91 6.22
C MET A 75 1.44 2.48 6.34
N MET A 76 2.31 1.48 6.30
CA MET A 76 1.89 0.07 6.30
C MET A 76 1.04 -0.31 7.53
N GLY A 77 1.33 0.22 8.72
CA GLY A 77 0.48 0.01 9.90
C GLY A 77 -0.94 0.55 9.72
N LYS A 78 -1.09 1.69 9.04
CA LYS A 78 -2.40 2.27 8.69
C LYS A 78 -3.11 1.40 7.64
N VAL A 79 -2.39 0.89 6.64
CA VAL A 79 -2.92 -0.05 5.64
C VAL A 79 -3.53 -1.29 6.29
N VAL A 80 -2.84 -1.88 7.28
CA VAL A 80 -3.36 -3.04 8.03
C VAL A 80 -4.65 -2.69 8.76
N GLN A 81 -4.66 -1.60 9.53
CA GLN A 81 -5.88 -1.14 10.22
C GLN A 81 -7.05 -0.88 9.26
N MET A 82 -6.77 -0.34 8.07
CA MET A 82 -7.78 -0.12 7.02
C MET A 82 -8.34 -1.45 6.53
N LEU A 83 -7.50 -2.45 6.29
CA LEU A 83 -7.92 -3.79 5.83
C LEU A 83 -8.67 -4.58 6.90
N GLU A 84 -8.27 -4.46 8.17
CA GLU A 84 -8.86 -5.20 9.30
C GLU A 84 -10.24 -4.68 9.73
N GLY A 85 -10.72 -3.57 9.18
CA GLY A 85 -12.02 -3.01 9.62
C GLY A 85 -11.92 -2.00 10.75
N ILE A 86 -10.72 -1.70 11.27
CA ILE A 86 -10.54 -0.91 12.49
C ILE A 86 -10.82 0.58 12.24
N MET A 87 -10.66 1.05 11.01
CA MET A 87 -11.02 2.41 10.63
C MET A 87 -11.87 2.44 9.36
N GLU A 88 -12.63 3.52 9.20
CA GLU A 88 -13.32 3.83 7.96
C GLU A 88 -12.39 4.45 6.91
N ILE A 89 -12.66 4.13 5.65
CA ILE A 89 -11.82 4.50 4.52
C ILE A 89 -12.54 5.55 3.69
N ASP A 90 -11.96 6.74 3.60
CA ASP A 90 -12.40 7.75 2.65
C ASP A 90 -12.09 7.32 1.21
N ARG A 91 -12.85 7.88 0.27
CA ARG A 91 -12.64 7.60 -1.16
C ARG A 91 -11.21 8.01 -1.56
N PRO A 92 -10.40 7.10 -2.11
CA PRO A 92 -9.04 7.42 -2.55
C PRO A 92 -9.07 8.40 -3.72
N PRO A 93 -8.04 9.25 -3.89
CA PRO A 93 -7.92 10.09 -5.08
C PRO A 93 -7.59 9.27 -6.33
N ALA A 94 -7.82 9.86 -7.51
CA ALA A 94 -7.55 9.20 -8.78
C ALA A 94 -6.04 8.93 -8.98
N PRO A 95 -5.64 7.70 -9.34
CA PRO A 95 -4.30 7.44 -9.84
C PRO A 95 -4.06 8.29 -11.08
N LYS A 96 -2.87 8.90 -11.20
CA LYS A 96 -2.54 9.63 -12.43
C LYS A 96 -2.56 8.66 -13.61
N ALA A 97 -3.47 8.90 -14.56
CA ALA A 97 -3.30 8.38 -15.91
C ALA A 97 -1.97 8.96 -16.41
N ALA A 98 -1.09 8.10 -16.92
CA ALA A 98 0.08 8.58 -17.61
C ALA A 98 -0.42 9.37 -18.83
N THR A 99 -0.48 10.69 -18.73
CA THR A 99 -0.52 11.54 -19.90
C THR A 99 0.78 11.25 -20.64
N GLU A 100 0.70 10.52 -21.74
CA GLU A 100 1.79 10.49 -22.71
C GLU A 100 2.09 11.95 -23.03
N GLY A 101 3.26 12.41 -22.62
CA GLY A 101 3.71 13.75 -22.89
C GLY A 101 3.70 13.95 -24.39
N SER A 102 2.69 14.65 -24.90
CA SER A 102 2.83 15.35 -26.15
C SER A 102 3.95 16.36 -25.92
N ILE A 103 5.16 16.00 -26.35
CA ILE A 103 6.27 16.92 -26.51
C ILE A 103 5.80 17.88 -27.60
N GLY A 104 5.06 18.92 -27.20
CA GLY A 104 4.83 20.09 -28.02
C GLY A 104 6.20 20.71 -28.25
N GLY A 105 6.78 20.42 -29.41
CA GLY A 105 8.07 20.96 -29.82
C GLY A 105 8.01 22.49 -29.83
N THR A 106 8.61 23.11 -28.82
CA THR A 106 8.94 24.53 -28.89
C THR A 106 10.09 24.66 -29.88
N SER A 107 9.76 25.13 -31.08
CA SER A 107 10.70 25.63 -32.08
C SER A 107 11.64 26.64 -31.42
N VAL A 108 12.88 26.24 -31.15
CA VAL A 108 13.98 27.18 -30.92
C VAL A 108 14.56 27.51 -32.28
N THR A 109 14.33 28.76 -32.69
CA THR A 109 14.88 29.36 -33.89
C THR A 109 16.40 29.18 -33.92
N ALA A 110 16.90 28.63 -35.03
CA ALA A 110 18.32 28.50 -35.30
C ALA A 110 19.02 29.86 -35.27
N SER A 111 20.13 29.96 -34.54
CA SER A 111 21.13 31.02 -34.69
C SER A 111 22.51 30.48 -34.29
N SER A 112 23.25 30.09 -35.33
CA SER A 112 24.70 30.19 -35.58
C SER A 112 25.72 30.21 -34.42
N ILE A 113 26.58 29.18 -34.42
CA ILE A 113 28.05 29.10 -34.19
C ILE A 113 28.75 30.09 -33.22
N SER A 114 29.51 29.54 -32.26
CA SER A 114 30.95 29.82 -32.09
C SER A 114 31.65 28.83 -31.14
N ALA A 115 32.96 28.70 -31.33
CA ALA A 115 33.82 27.57 -31.00
C ALA A 115 34.52 27.60 -29.61
N LEU A 116 35.16 26.45 -29.32
CA LEU A 116 36.38 26.24 -28.52
C LEU A 116 36.28 26.22 -26.98
N SER A 117 36.59 25.08 -26.37
CA SER A 117 37.84 24.92 -25.60
C SER A 117 38.11 23.48 -25.14
N THR A 118 39.33 23.05 -25.44
CA THR A 118 39.98 21.79 -25.08
C THR A 118 40.66 21.92 -23.71
N PHE A 119 40.43 21.00 -22.77
CA PHE A 119 41.43 20.36 -21.89
C PHE A 119 40.69 19.32 -21.01
N ALA A 120 40.94 18.00 -21.11
CA ALA A 120 42.09 17.20 -20.64
C ALA A 120 42.07 16.86 -19.13
N ALA A 121 42.25 15.56 -18.87
CA ALA A 121 42.75 14.87 -17.66
C ALA A 121 41.77 14.43 -16.54
N SER A 122 41.31 13.18 -16.66
CA SER A 122 41.56 12.01 -15.79
C SER A 122 41.78 12.13 -14.25
N MET A 123 41.11 11.19 -13.55
CA MET A 123 41.48 10.46 -12.28
C MET A 123 40.99 11.06 -10.92
N PRO A 124 40.93 10.28 -9.81
CA PRO A 124 39.72 9.63 -9.28
C PRO A 124 39.36 10.06 -7.83
N VAL A 125 38.28 9.47 -7.30
CA VAL A 125 37.72 9.60 -5.92
C VAL A 125 38.79 9.45 -4.82
N PRO A 126 38.63 10.17 -3.70
CA PRO A 126 38.65 9.44 -2.43
C PRO A 126 37.50 9.80 -1.48
N SER A 127 37.04 8.76 -0.82
CA SER A 127 36.15 8.75 0.34
C SER A 127 36.63 9.70 1.44
N SER A 128 35.68 10.32 2.16
CA SER A 128 35.95 10.92 3.46
C SER A 128 34.90 10.45 4.46
N SER A 129 35.34 9.58 5.36
CA SER A 129 34.69 9.20 6.60
C SER A 129 34.74 10.38 7.58
N SER A 130 33.62 10.70 8.22
CA SER A 130 33.61 11.57 9.41
C SER A 130 33.24 10.76 10.64
N SER A 131 34.27 10.41 11.41
CA SER A 131 34.18 9.88 12.76
C SER A 131 33.83 11.02 13.73
N LEU A 132 32.73 10.88 14.46
CA LEU A 132 32.48 11.63 15.69
C LEU A 132 32.84 10.71 16.86
N GLN A 133 33.94 11.03 17.55
CA GLN A 133 34.30 10.45 18.84
C GLN A 133 33.79 11.39 19.93
N THR A 134 32.89 10.89 20.79
CA THR A 134 32.70 11.44 22.13
C THR A 134 32.58 10.27 23.09
N ALA A 135 33.35 10.38 24.18
CA ALA A 135 33.67 9.40 25.18
C ALA A 135 32.46 8.65 25.76
N GLY A 136 32.69 7.37 26.05
CA GLY A 136 31.71 6.49 26.67
C GLY A 136 31.57 6.68 28.18
N ILE A 137 30.50 6.09 28.71
CA ILE A 137 30.44 5.48 30.04
C ILE A 137 29.57 4.20 29.90
N HIS A 138 30.24 3.06 30.03
CA HIS A 138 29.85 1.88 30.82
C HIS A 138 28.58 1.06 30.46
N LEU A 139 28.81 -0.10 29.83
CA LEU A 139 27.89 -1.24 29.72
C LEU A 139 28.18 -2.27 30.82
N LEU A 140 27.14 -2.80 31.48
CA LEU A 140 27.07 -4.13 32.13
C LEU A 140 25.59 -4.39 32.55
N PRO A 141 25.15 -5.65 32.77
CA PRO A 141 24.30 -6.38 31.85
C PRO A 141 22.98 -6.84 32.56
N PRO A 142 22.18 -7.79 32.03
CA PRO A 142 20.81 -8.04 32.50
C PRO A 142 20.78 -8.99 33.69
N GLU A 143 19.88 -8.74 34.64
CA GLU A 143 19.53 -9.70 35.69
C GLU A 143 18.20 -10.37 35.36
N SER A 144 18.24 -11.69 35.21
CA SER A 144 17.06 -12.55 35.26
C SER A 144 16.82 -12.98 36.71
N MET A 145 15.56 -13.06 37.13
CA MET A 145 15.16 -14.07 38.11
C MET A 145 13.72 -14.49 37.80
N GLY A 146 13.56 -15.76 37.42
CA GLY A 146 12.26 -16.39 37.27
C GLY A 146 11.59 -16.62 38.61
N ASN A 147 10.29 -16.91 38.56
CA ASN A 147 9.59 -17.77 39.49
C ASN A 147 8.40 -18.37 38.73
N GLU A 148 8.53 -19.63 38.32
CA GLU A 148 7.39 -20.51 38.10
C GLU A 148 6.96 -21.08 39.45
N HIS A 149 5.66 -21.28 39.68
CA HIS A 149 5.08 -22.56 40.11
C HIS A 149 3.56 -22.45 40.35
N HIS A 150 2.85 -23.35 39.65
CA HIS A 150 1.63 -24.06 40.04
C HIS A 150 0.22 -23.50 39.70
N LEU A 151 -0.32 -24.09 38.62
CA LEU A 151 -1.69 -24.56 38.31
C LEU A 151 -2.89 -23.90 39.01
N HIS A 152 -3.92 -23.58 38.22
CA HIS A 152 -5.13 -24.40 38.15
C HIS A 152 -5.95 -24.04 36.91
N TYR A 153 -6.09 -25.01 36.00
CA TYR A 153 -7.17 -25.03 35.01
C TYR A 153 -8.50 -25.22 35.76
N TYR A 154 -9.48 -24.35 35.51
CA TYR A 154 -10.89 -24.69 35.68
C TYR A 154 -11.75 -23.93 34.66
N THR A 155 -12.32 -24.67 33.72
CA THR A 155 -13.34 -24.23 32.77
C THR A 155 -14.72 -24.52 33.35
N PRO A 156 -15.67 -23.56 33.36
CA PRO A 156 -17.08 -23.91 33.48
C PRO A 156 -17.71 -23.97 32.09
N ARG A 157 -18.25 -25.15 31.76
CA ARG A 157 -19.07 -25.44 30.57
C ARG A 157 -20.54 -25.36 30.99
N GLN A 158 -21.32 -24.54 30.28
CA GLN A 158 -22.78 -24.61 30.02
C GLN A 158 -23.66 -25.38 31.05
N SER A 159 -24.20 -24.75 32.10
CA SER A 159 -25.50 -25.15 32.73
C SER A 159 -26.03 -24.25 33.86
N ASP A 160 -25.23 -23.38 34.49
CA ASP A 160 -25.68 -22.69 35.71
C ASP A 160 -26.08 -21.23 35.52
N LEU A 161 -27.12 -20.94 34.73
CA LEU A 161 -27.93 -19.72 34.89
C LEU A 161 -29.34 -19.95 34.33
N ILE A 162 -30.06 -20.87 35.00
CA ILE A 162 -31.52 -20.94 34.99
C ILE A 162 -32.05 -19.64 35.62
N MET A 163 -32.73 -18.82 34.81
CA MET A 163 -33.58 -17.72 35.30
C MET A 163 -34.94 -18.29 35.70
N PRO A 164 -35.45 -18.01 36.92
CA PRO A 164 -36.79 -18.44 37.30
C PRO A 164 -37.87 -17.56 36.65
N ALA A 165 -38.92 -18.24 36.19
CA ALA A 165 -40.17 -17.68 35.71
C ALA A 165 -40.80 -16.71 36.71
N ARG A 166 -41.35 -15.60 36.21
CA ARG A 166 -42.33 -14.79 36.94
C ARG A 166 -43.63 -14.71 36.15
N ILE A 167 -44.67 -15.14 36.84
CA ILE A 167 -46.08 -15.24 36.47
C ILE A 167 -46.68 -13.85 36.28
N GLY A 168 -47.53 -13.70 35.27
CA GLY A 168 -48.34 -12.51 34.97
C GLY A 168 -49.06 -12.67 33.65
#